data_AF-A0A949TJC3-F1
#
_entry.id   AF-A0A949TJC3-F1
#
_cell.length_a   1.000
_cell.length_b   1.000
_cell.length_c   1.000
_cell.angle_alpha   90.00
_cell.angle_beta   90.00
_cell.angle_gamma   90.00
#
_symmetry.space_group_name_H-M   'P 1'
#
loop_
_entity.id
_entity.type
_entity.pdbx_description
1 polymer ?
#
loop_
_entity_poly.entity_id
_entity_poly.type
_entity_poly.pdbx_seq_one_letter_code
_entity_poly.pdbx_strand_id
1 'polypeptide(L)'
;MSETSKFDLRGANVGNLADTVQGNQIAHQNINVSGEQKSLAEAAKEIQDLLAQLKITYPTTTDYEKQVFVNKFNEEVKTNSHVKEIIIAGGIELIKLLCPPLGIPIEVGKKWLETAKRNQ
;
A
#
# COMPACT_ATOMS: atom_id res chain seq x y z
N MET A 1 -24.89 -43.92 10.52
CA MET A 1 -23.71 -43.20 11.04
C MET A 1 -23.74 -41.84 10.38
N SER A 2 -23.96 -40.76 11.13
CA SER A 2 -24.05 -39.41 10.59
C SER A 2 -22.67 -38.76 10.69
N GLU A 3 -22.03 -38.51 9.56
CA GLU A 3 -20.77 -37.77 9.49
C GLU A 3 -21.06 -36.30 9.80
N THR A 4 -20.95 -35.92 11.07
CA THR A 4 -20.92 -34.52 11.45
C THR A 4 -19.58 -33.93 11.03
N SER A 5 -19.61 -32.97 10.11
CA SER A 5 -18.43 -32.22 9.70
C SER A 5 -17.72 -31.65 10.94
N LYS A 6 -16.44 -32.02 11.14
CA LYS A 6 -15.64 -31.75 12.35
C LYS A 6 -15.18 -30.28 12.49
N PHE A 7 -15.57 -29.41 11.57
CA PHE A 7 -15.06 -28.05 11.49
C PHE A 7 -16.10 -27.06 12.03
N ASP A 8 -15.89 -26.58 13.25
CA ASP A 8 -16.64 -25.43 13.79
C ASP A 8 -16.00 -24.14 13.26
N LEU A 9 -16.64 -23.52 12.28
CA LEU A 9 -16.14 -22.32 11.57
C LEU A 9 -16.75 -21.02 12.12
N ARG A 10 -17.39 -21.05 13.29
CA ARG A 10 -18.08 -19.89 13.85
C ARG A 10 -17.04 -18.86 14.31
N GLY A 11 -16.98 -17.74 13.58
CA GLY A 11 -16.04 -16.63 13.83
C GLY A 11 -14.74 -16.69 13.02
N ALA A 12 -14.57 -17.67 12.13
CA ALA A 12 -13.37 -17.78 11.31
C ALA A 12 -13.48 -16.90 10.05
N ASN A 13 -12.49 -16.03 9.80
CA ASN A 13 -12.37 -15.31 8.52
C ASN A 13 -11.67 -16.24 7.52
N VAL A 14 -12.43 -17.14 6.91
CA VAL A 14 -11.87 -18.20 6.06
C VAL A 14 -11.82 -17.73 4.61
N GLY A 15 -10.62 -17.39 4.14
CA GLY A 15 -10.44 -16.88 2.77
C GLY A 15 -10.44 -17.95 1.67
N ASN A 16 -10.36 -19.25 2.00
CA ASN A 16 -10.65 -20.35 1.06
C ASN A 16 -10.87 -21.67 1.83
N LEU A 17 -11.80 -22.52 1.38
CA LEU A 17 -12.07 -23.87 1.91
C LEU A 17 -12.18 -24.84 0.74
N ALA A 18 -11.36 -25.89 0.72
CA ALA A 18 -11.50 -26.99 -0.22
C ALA A 18 -11.33 -28.33 0.48
N ASP A 19 -12.27 -29.22 0.19
CA ASP A 19 -12.38 -30.54 0.82
C ASP A 19 -11.42 -31.56 0.17
N THR A 20 -11.18 -31.46 -1.14
CA THR A 20 -10.16 -32.26 -1.85
C THR A 20 -9.45 -31.40 -2.89
N VAL A 21 -8.12 -31.34 -2.82
CA VAL A 21 -7.29 -30.60 -3.78
C VAL A 21 -6.35 -31.59 -4.49
N GLN A 22 -6.46 -31.70 -5.80
CA GLN A 22 -5.46 -32.36 -6.65
C GLN A 22 -4.64 -31.27 -7.37
N GLY A 23 -3.71 -30.63 -6.66
CA GLY A 23 -2.88 -29.54 -7.18
C GLY A 23 -2.42 -28.55 -6.09
N ASN A 24 -1.67 -27.50 -6.45
CA ASN A 24 -1.31 -26.43 -5.52
C ASN A 24 -2.47 -25.42 -5.43
N GLN A 25 -3.13 -25.34 -4.28
CA GLN A 25 -4.00 -24.21 -3.98
C GLN A 25 -3.16 -23.02 -3.47
N ILE A 26 -2.99 -22.02 -4.33
CA ILE A 26 -2.47 -20.71 -3.91
C ILE A 26 -3.67 -19.86 -3.51
N ALA A 27 -3.99 -19.82 -2.22
CA ALA A 27 -5.02 -18.94 -1.68
C ALA A 27 -4.38 -17.61 -1.28
N HIS A 28 -4.55 -16.56 -2.09
CA HIS A 28 -4.29 -15.19 -1.66
C HIS A 28 -5.42 -14.74 -0.75
N GLN A 29 -5.34 -15.08 0.53
CA GLN A 29 -6.26 -14.57 1.53
C GLN A 29 -5.93 -13.09 1.76
N ASN A 30 -6.58 -12.22 1.00
CA ASN A 30 -6.60 -10.80 1.30
C ASN A 30 -7.58 -10.61 2.47
N ILE A 31 -7.14 -11.00 3.67
CA ILE A 31 -7.88 -10.76 4.90
C ILE A 31 -7.86 -9.25 5.09
N ASN A 32 -8.88 -8.55 4.59
CA ASN A 32 -9.20 -7.21 5.05
C ASN A 32 -9.69 -7.37 6.49
N VAL A 33 -8.74 -7.49 7.42
CA VAL A 33 -8.99 -7.42 8.85
C VAL A 33 -9.52 -6.03 9.11
N SER A 34 -10.81 -5.98 9.46
CA SER A 34 -11.51 -4.91 10.13
C SER A 34 -10.61 -3.77 10.66
N GLY A 35 -10.59 -2.66 9.93
CA GLY A 35 -10.09 -1.38 10.39
C GLY A 35 -10.79 -0.33 9.54
N GLU A 36 -11.32 0.72 10.16
CA GLU A 36 -11.97 1.87 9.49
C GLU A 36 -11.57 2.03 8.02
N GLN A 37 -12.54 2.03 7.10
CA GLN A 37 -12.30 2.53 5.74
C GLN A 37 -11.91 4.00 5.87
N LYS A 38 -10.62 4.26 6.12
CA LYS A 38 -10.04 5.58 6.07
C LYS A 38 -10.38 6.14 4.70
N SER A 39 -11.00 7.30 4.70
CA SER A 39 -11.34 7.93 3.43
C SER A 39 -10.04 8.19 2.67
N LEU A 40 -10.08 8.10 1.34
CA LEU A 40 -8.93 8.40 0.48
C LEU A 40 -8.28 9.75 0.85
N ALA A 41 -9.08 10.71 1.31
CA ALA A 41 -8.63 12.00 1.81
C ALA A 41 -7.78 11.92 3.09
N GLU A 42 -8.13 11.05 4.03
CA GLU A 42 -7.35 10.84 5.27
C GLU A 42 -6.05 10.12 4.98
N ALA A 43 -6.10 9.08 4.15
CA ALA A 43 -4.93 8.35 3.70
C ALA A 43 -3.98 9.27 2.89
N ALA A 44 -4.53 10.14 2.04
CA ALA A 44 -3.76 11.15 1.34
C ALA A 44 -3.06 12.12 2.30
N LYS A 45 -3.76 12.55 3.36
CA LYS A 45 -3.22 13.45 4.36
C LYS A 45 -2.06 12.81 5.12
N GLU A 46 -2.12 11.52 5.44
CA GLU A 46 -1.02 10.79 6.06
C GLU A 46 0.23 10.77 5.18
N ILE A 47 0.07 10.46 3.89
CA ILE A 47 1.21 10.48 2.97
C ILE A 47 1.75 11.90 2.78
N GLN A 48 0.88 12.91 2.72
CA GLN A 48 1.30 14.31 2.68
C GLN A 48 2.11 14.71 3.91
N ASP A 49 1.70 14.28 5.11
CA ASP A 49 2.43 14.54 6.35
C ASP A 49 3.80 13.86 6.34
N LEU A 50 3.86 12.59 5.94
CA LEU A 50 5.12 11.86 5.77
C LEU A 50 6.06 12.57 4.78
N LEU A 51 5.53 13.02 3.64
CA LEU A 51 6.29 13.77 2.64
C LEU A 51 6.76 15.13 3.17
N ALA A 52 5.96 15.80 3.98
CA ALA A 52 6.34 17.06 4.63
C ALA A 52 7.48 16.83 5.64
N GLN A 53 7.42 15.76 6.44
CA GLN A 53 8.50 15.37 7.34
C GLN A 53 9.80 15.06 6.58
N LEU A 54 9.71 14.27 5.51
CA LEU A 54 10.85 13.99 4.63
C LEU A 54 11.44 15.27 4.02
N LYS A 55 10.60 16.27 3.69
CA LYS A 55 11.03 17.51 3.05
C LYS A 55 11.87 18.39 3.97
N ILE A 56 11.68 18.27 5.29
CA ILE A 56 12.50 18.98 6.29
C ILE A 56 13.95 18.47 6.25
N THR A 57 14.14 17.17 6.08
CA THR A 57 15.48 16.54 6.04
C THR A 57 16.08 16.53 4.63
N TYR A 58 15.24 16.35 3.61
CA TYR A 58 15.63 16.27 2.21
C TYR A 58 14.85 17.35 1.43
N PRO A 59 15.44 18.53 1.21
CA PRO A 59 14.75 19.58 0.46
C PRO A 59 14.44 19.13 -0.98
N THR A 60 13.65 19.90 -1.71
CA THR A 60 13.29 19.63 -3.11
C THR A 60 13.60 20.82 -4.01
N THR A 61 14.58 21.64 -3.61
CA THR A 61 14.92 22.94 -4.22
C THR A 61 15.63 22.77 -5.56
N THR A 62 16.59 21.84 -5.63
CA THR A 62 17.35 21.51 -6.84
C THR A 62 16.95 20.15 -7.42
N ASP A 63 17.30 19.88 -8.68
CA ASP A 63 17.01 18.59 -9.32
C ASP A 63 17.66 17.41 -8.59
N TYR A 64 18.91 17.58 -8.14
CA TYR A 64 19.61 16.57 -7.34
C TYR A 64 18.88 16.26 -6.03
N GLU A 65 18.45 17.29 -5.30
CA GLU A 65 17.71 17.11 -4.05
C GLU A 65 16.36 16.42 -4.28
N LYS A 66 15.65 16.74 -5.38
CA LYS A 66 14.42 16.02 -5.76
C LYS A 66 14.67 14.54 -6.00
N GLN A 67 15.78 14.17 -6.64
CA GLN A 67 16.12 12.75 -6.83
C GLN A 67 16.40 12.04 -5.50
N VAL A 68 17.13 12.69 -4.59
CA VAL A 68 17.38 12.16 -3.24
C VAL A 68 16.07 11.97 -2.48
N PHE A 69 15.18 12.96 -2.52
CA PHE A 69 13.86 12.90 -1.89
C PHE A 69 13.02 11.74 -2.44
N VAL A 70 12.96 11.59 -3.77
CA VAL A 70 12.23 10.52 -4.46
C VAL A 70 12.76 9.14 -4.05
N ASN A 71 14.08 9.01 -3.91
CA ASN A 71 14.69 7.76 -3.46
C ASN A 71 14.35 7.46 -2.01
N LYS A 72 14.38 8.46 -1.12
CA LYS A 72 14.03 8.30 0.29
C LYS A 72 12.56 7.92 0.48
N PHE A 73 11.65 8.58 -0.24
CA PHE A 73 10.25 8.17 -0.21
C PHE A 73 10.03 6.77 -0.81
N ASN A 74 10.80 6.38 -1.85
CA ASN A 74 10.78 5.01 -2.35
C ASN A 74 11.25 3.99 -1.30
N GLU A 75 12.24 4.33 -0.46
CA GLU A 75 12.64 3.48 0.66
C GLU A 75 11.49 3.31 1.65
N GLU A 76 10.81 4.40 2.03
CA GLU A 76 9.63 4.35 2.90
C GLU A 76 8.51 3.48 2.31
N VAL A 77 8.23 3.58 1.01
CA VAL A 77 7.23 2.72 0.34
C VAL A 77 7.62 1.23 0.39
N LYS A 78 8.92 0.91 0.48
CA LYS A 78 9.40 -0.47 0.57
C LYS A 78 9.37 -0.99 2.00
N THR A 79 9.76 -0.16 2.97
CA THR A 79 9.91 -0.54 4.38
C THR A 79 8.59 -0.45 5.15
N ASN A 80 7.73 0.50 4.80
CA ASN A 80 6.49 0.80 5.50
C ASN A 80 5.28 0.22 4.75
N SER A 81 4.77 -0.90 5.26
CA SER A 81 3.60 -1.58 4.68
C SER A 81 2.34 -0.71 4.63
N HIS A 82 2.14 0.16 5.63
CA HIS A 82 0.99 1.07 5.66
C HIS A 82 1.06 2.11 4.53
N VAL A 83 2.23 2.72 4.33
CA VAL A 83 2.47 3.65 3.21
C VAL A 83 2.25 2.96 1.88
N LYS A 84 2.72 1.72 1.75
CA LYS A 84 2.52 0.90 0.56
C LYS A 84 1.02 0.69 0.27
N GLU A 85 0.25 0.27 1.26
CA GLU A 85 -1.19 0.03 1.12
C GLU A 85 -1.94 1.30 0.72
N ILE A 86 -1.62 2.44 1.34
CA ILE A 86 -2.22 3.73 0.97
C ILE A 86 -1.88 4.11 -0.47
N ILE A 87 -0.62 3.94 -0.89
CA ILE A 87 -0.21 4.25 -2.27
C ILE A 87 -0.93 3.34 -3.27
N ILE A 88 -1.06 2.04 -2.97
CA ILE A 88 -1.79 1.10 -3.83
C ILE A 88 -3.28 1.46 -3.92
N ALA A 89 -3.92 1.74 -2.78
CA ALA A 89 -5.34 2.09 -2.68
C ALA A 89 -5.64 3.45 -3.33
N GLY A 90 -4.75 4.42 -3.13
CA GLY A 90 -4.88 5.78 -3.68
C GLY A 90 -4.57 5.87 -5.17
N GLY A 91 -3.76 4.95 -5.69
CA GLY A 91 -3.44 4.84 -7.10
C GLY A 91 -2.90 6.13 -7.70
N ILE A 92 -3.20 6.37 -8.97
CA ILE A 92 -2.67 7.53 -9.70
C ILE A 92 -3.26 8.87 -9.22
N GLU A 93 -4.49 8.87 -8.70
CA GLU A 93 -5.14 10.09 -8.20
C GLU A 93 -4.44 10.62 -6.96
N LEU A 94 -4.00 9.73 -6.06
CA LEU A 94 -3.14 10.12 -4.95
C LEU A 94 -1.81 10.70 -5.46
N ILE A 95 -1.13 10.06 -6.40
CA ILE A 95 0.13 10.59 -6.96
C ILE A 95 -0.04 11.99 -7.55
N LYS A 96 -1.14 12.24 -8.28
CA LYS A 96 -1.46 13.57 -8.85
C LYS A 96 -1.66 14.64 -7.78
N LEU A 97 -2.07 14.25 -6.57
CA LEU A 97 -2.21 15.16 -5.43
C LEU A 97 -0.86 15.42 -4.73
N LEU A 98 0.02 14.41 -4.66
CA LEU A 98 1.30 14.47 -3.93
C LEU A 98 2.43 15.15 -4.73
N CYS A 99 2.48 14.94 -6.05
CA CYS A 99 3.57 15.42 -6.91
C CYS A 99 3.67 16.95 -7.05
N PRO A 100 2.57 17.70 -7.31
CA PRO A 100 2.62 19.15 -7.52
C PRO A 100 3.26 19.96 -6.37
N PRO A 101 2.88 19.76 -5.08
CA PRO A 101 3.46 20.53 -3.97
C PRO A 101 4.94 20.23 -3.71
N LEU A 102 5.47 19.17 -4.30
CA LEU A 102 6.88 18.76 -4.20
C LEU A 102 7.70 19.21 -5.42
N GLY A 103 7.05 19.76 -6.46
CA GLY A 103 7.72 20.08 -7.72
C GLY A 103 8.31 18.84 -8.41
N ILE A 104 7.74 17.67 -8.14
CA ILE A 104 8.14 16.38 -8.70
C ILE A 104 7.19 16.07 -9.87
N PRO A 105 7.70 15.65 -11.04
CA PRO A 105 6.83 15.26 -12.15
C PRO A 105 6.03 14.01 -11.82
N ILE A 106 4.77 13.94 -12.28
CA ILE A 106 3.85 12.83 -12.02
C ILE A 106 4.45 11.49 -12.50
N GLU A 107 5.25 11.50 -13.56
CA GLU A 107 5.96 10.30 -14.05
C GLU A 107 6.91 9.70 -13.03
N VAL A 108 7.57 10.54 -12.22
CA VAL A 108 8.42 10.06 -11.12
C VAL A 108 7.56 9.53 -9.99
N GLY A 109 6.44 10.21 -9.67
CA GLY A 109 5.49 9.71 -8.68
C GLY A 109 4.83 8.38 -9.06
N LYS A 110 4.62 8.11 -10.35
CA LYS A 110 4.14 6.80 -10.84
C LYS A 110 5.07 5.66 -10.43
N LYS A 111 6.39 5.91 -10.35
CA LYS A 111 7.35 4.90 -9.89
C LYS A 111 7.09 4.50 -8.45
N TRP A 112 6.60 5.39 -7.58
CA TRP A 112 6.22 5.03 -6.20
C TRP A 112 5.07 4.01 -6.20
N LEU A 113 4.05 4.23 -7.04
CA LEU A 113 2.94 3.29 -7.19
C LEU A 113 3.41 1.93 -7.74
N GLU A 114 4.31 1.93 -8.72
CA GLU A 114 4.89 0.68 -9.23
C GLU A 114 5.76 -0.02 -8.19
N THR A 115 6.57 0.71 -7.41
CA THR A 115 7.38 0.17 -6.31
C THR A 115 6.49 -0.46 -5.24
N ALA A 116 5.37 0.18 -4.91
CA ALA A 116 4.41 -0.35 -3.95
C ALA A 116 3.82 -1.69 -4.42
N LYS A 117 3.43 -1.77 -5.70
CA LYS A 117 2.85 -2.97 -6.32
C LYS A 117 3.84 -4.13 -6.52
N ARG A 118 5.12 -3.83 -6.78
CA ARG A 118 6.16 -4.85 -7.04
C ARG A 118 6.60 -5.65 -5.81
N ASN A 119 6.28 -5.18 -4.61
CA ASN A 119 6.66 -5.83 -3.35
C ASN A 119 5.42 -6.42 -2.64
N GLN A 120 4.50 -7.01 -3.41
CA GLN A 120 3.38 -7.83 -2.92
C GLN A 120 3.75 -9.31 -2.93
#